data_AF-A0A2V7DRB1-F1
#
_entry.id   AF-A0A2V7DRB1-F1
#
_cell.length_a   1.000
_cell.length_b   1.000
_cell.length_c   1.000
_cell.angle_alpha   90.00
_cell.angle_beta   90.00
_cell.angle_gamma   90.00
#
_symmetry.space_group_name_H-M   'P 1'
#
loop_
_entity.id
_entity.type
_entity.pdbx_description
1 polymer ?
#
loop_
_entity_poly.entity_id
_entity_poly.type
_entity_poly.pdbx_seq_one_letter_code
_entity_poly.pdbx_strand_id
1 'polypeptide(L)'
;MKAIVFGVVATVSLVALALPHDVAADCRERIRLSLPSENESVDGIGRAEIRANDSQQTLTVEVDVDVPDGTPLFVFANGEPAGMITFIAGSATLELSNANGAGLPSGLDPVCSIGPIWVTDADGTTLLAGTF
;
A
#
# COMPACT_ATOMS: atom_id res chain seq x y z
N MET A 1 -42.69 65.42 -9.72
CA MET A 1 -42.54 63.96 -9.84
C MET A 1 -41.20 63.76 -10.54
N LYS A 2 -40.14 63.09 -10.06
CA LYS A 2 -39.97 61.97 -9.14
C LYS A 2 -38.49 62.02 -8.65
N ALA A 3 -38.26 61.72 -7.38
CA ALA A 3 -36.95 61.56 -6.77
C ALA A 3 -36.33 60.19 -7.11
N ILE A 4 -35.01 60.03 -6.94
CA ILE A 4 -34.36 59.12 -5.96
C ILE A 4 -32.85 58.98 -6.27
N VAL A 5 -32.08 59.05 -5.20
CA VAL A 5 -30.61 59.01 -5.08
C VAL A 5 -30.20 57.66 -4.45
N PHE A 6 -28.91 57.29 -4.56
CA PHE A 6 -28.15 56.25 -3.80
C PHE A 6 -28.53 54.79 -4.11
N GLY A 7 -27.64 53.80 -4.22
CA GLY A 7 -26.19 53.68 -4.02
C GLY A 7 -25.82 52.19 -3.91
N VAL A 8 -24.53 51.90 -3.63
CA VAL A 8 -23.98 50.65 -3.03
C VAL A 8 -24.05 49.39 -3.93
N VAL A 9 -23.14 48.41 -3.98
CA VAL A 9 -22.11 47.87 -3.07
C VAL A 9 -21.05 47.16 -3.93
N ALA A 10 -19.77 47.31 -3.60
CA ALA A 10 -18.71 46.44 -4.10
C ALA A 10 -18.67 45.15 -3.26
N THR A 11 -18.75 43.98 -3.88
CA THR A 11 -18.41 42.71 -3.24
C THR A 11 -17.40 41.97 -4.09
N VAL A 12 -16.12 42.12 -3.73
CA VAL A 12 -15.02 41.27 -4.20
C VAL A 12 -15.19 39.92 -3.49
N SER A 13 -15.75 38.93 -4.18
CA SER A 13 -15.79 37.55 -3.70
C SER A 13 -14.40 36.94 -3.79
N LEU A 14 -13.69 36.88 -2.65
CA LEU A 14 -12.60 35.92 -2.47
C LEU A 14 -13.22 34.52 -2.38
N VAL A 15 -13.18 33.77 -3.48
CA VAL A 15 -13.39 32.32 -3.44
C VAL A 15 -12.08 31.72 -2.96
N ALA A 16 -12.00 31.40 -1.67
CA ALA A 16 -10.95 30.53 -1.15
C ALA A 16 -11.15 29.15 -1.81
N LEU A 17 -10.30 28.82 -2.77
CA LEU A 17 -10.17 27.47 -3.32
C LEU A 17 -9.64 26.57 -2.20
N ALA A 18 -10.55 26.02 -1.40
CA ALA A 18 -10.27 24.85 -0.61
C ALA A 18 -9.97 23.73 -1.62
N LEU A 19 -8.67 23.41 -1.77
CA LEU A 19 -8.26 22.21 -2.48
C LEU A 19 -9.02 21.03 -1.86
N PRO A 20 -9.63 20.13 -2.65
CA PRO A 20 -10.05 18.86 -2.10
C PRO A 20 -8.78 18.22 -1.54
N HIS A 21 -8.69 18.11 -0.21
CA HIS A 21 -7.82 17.12 0.37
C HIS A 21 -8.40 15.81 -0.14
N ASP A 22 -7.74 15.16 -1.08
CA ASP A 22 -7.98 13.76 -1.38
C ASP A 22 -7.78 13.03 -0.05
N VAL A 23 -8.88 12.87 0.68
CA VAL A 23 -8.97 11.90 1.76
C VAL A 23 -8.69 10.59 1.06
N ALA A 24 -7.48 10.05 1.27
CA ALA A 24 -7.17 8.69 0.86
C ALA A 24 -8.35 7.83 1.33
N ALA A 25 -9.03 7.18 0.39
CA ALA A 25 -10.23 6.43 0.72
C ALA A 25 -9.86 5.41 1.81
N ASP A 26 -10.56 5.45 2.94
CA ASP A 26 -10.37 4.44 3.98
C ASP A 26 -10.58 3.07 3.35
N CYS A 27 -9.54 2.23 3.40
CA CYS A 27 -9.59 0.88 2.86
C CYS A 27 -8.99 -0.09 3.85
N ARG A 28 -9.51 -1.31 3.81
CA ARG A 28 -8.91 -2.43 4.52
C ARG A 28 -9.21 -3.71 3.79
N GLU A 29 -8.18 -4.37 3.31
CA GLU A 29 -8.30 -5.63 2.60
C GLU A 29 -7.19 -6.58 2.97
N ARG A 30 -7.47 -7.87 2.85
CA ARG A 30 -6.55 -8.93 3.21
C ARG A 30 -6.72 -10.12 2.28
N ILE A 31 -5.58 -10.63 1.83
CA ILE A 31 -5.50 -11.79 0.95
C ILE A 31 -4.63 -12.88 1.54
N ARG A 32 -4.82 -14.10 1.03
CA ARG A 32 -3.86 -15.18 1.19
C ARG A 32 -2.89 -15.13 0.02
N LEU A 33 -1.62 -15.35 0.31
CA LEU A 33 -0.60 -15.62 -0.69
C LEU A 33 -0.40 -17.13 -0.77
N SER A 34 -0.28 -17.64 -1.98
CA SER A 34 -0.15 -19.06 -2.25
C SER A 34 0.89 -19.30 -3.32
N LEU A 35 1.35 -20.54 -3.42
CA LEU A 35 2.30 -20.96 -4.44
C LEU A 35 1.76 -20.64 -5.85
N PRO A 36 2.61 -20.13 -6.76
CA PRO A 36 2.28 -20.12 -8.17
C PRO A 36 1.99 -21.54 -8.65
N SER A 37 1.02 -21.71 -9.55
CA SER A 37 0.60 -23.02 -10.08
C SER A 37 1.72 -23.85 -10.72
N GLU A 38 2.87 -23.23 -11.01
CA GLU A 38 4.02 -23.84 -11.67
C GLU A 38 5.12 -24.32 -10.69
N ASN A 39 4.99 -24.03 -9.38
CA ASN A 39 6.07 -24.25 -8.40
C ASN A 39 5.64 -25.26 -7.31
N GLU A 40 5.66 -26.55 -7.62
CA GLU A 40 5.42 -27.64 -6.65
C GLU A 40 6.60 -27.91 -5.69
N SER A 41 7.74 -27.22 -5.85
CA SER A 41 8.98 -27.57 -5.14
C SER A 41 9.16 -26.90 -3.78
N VAL A 42 8.38 -25.86 -3.46
CA VAL A 42 8.46 -25.13 -2.20
C VAL A 42 7.06 -25.20 -1.58
N ASP A 43 6.95 -25.60 -0.31
CA ASP A 43 5.69 -25.44 0.43
C ASP A 43 5.68 -24.06 1.08
N GLY A 44 4.51 -23.44 1.17
CA GLY A 44 4.42 -22.13 1.79
C GLY A 44 3.04 -21.50 1.73
N ILE A 45 2.79 -20.66 2.73
CA ILE A 45 1.59 -19.84 2.85
C ILE A 45 1.99 -18.43 3.26
N GLY A 46 1.25 -17.46 2.76
CA GLY A 46 1.42 -16.08 3.21
C GLY A 46 0.11 -15.35 3.35
N ARG A 47 0.23 -14.13 3.83
CA ARG A 47 -0.87 -13.18 3.98
C ARG A 47 -0.36 -11.79 3.65
N ALA A 48 -1.15 -11.03 2.92
CA ALA A 48 -0.95 -9.60 2.77
C ALA A 48 -2.18 -8.84 3.27
N GLU A 49 -1.97 -7.71 3.92
CA GLU A 49 -3.02 -6.80 4.39
C GLU A 49 -2.65 -5.36 4.01
N ILE A 50 -3.60 -4.66 3.41
CA ILE A 50 -3.54 -3.21 3.19
C ILE A 50 -4.52 -2.54 4.12
N ARG A 51 -4.13 -1.39 4.66
CA ARG A 51 -5.00 -0.55 5.48
C ARG A 51 -4.67 0.92 5.24
N ALA A 52 -5.68 1.69 4.90
CA ALA A 52 -5.64 3.15 4.95
C ALA A 52 -6.72 3.64 5.91
N ASN A 53 -6.34 4.55 6.81
CA ASN A 53 -7.27 5.28 7.67
C ASN A 53 -6.77 6.72 7.80
N ASP A 54 -7.60 7.66 7.38
CA ASP A 54 -7.24 9.08 7.29
C ASP A 54 -5.94 9.28 6.46
N SER A 55 -4.87 9.76 7.09
CA SER A 55 -3.56 9.94 6.45
C SER A 55 -2.60 8.76 6.67
N GLN A 56 -2.96 7.80 7.52
CA GLN A 56 -2.11 6.65 7.81
C GLN A 56 -2.41 5.50 6.85
N GLN A 57 -1.34 4.98 6.24
CA GLN A 57 -1.35 3.85 5.34
C GLN A 57 -0.38 2.79 5.86
N THR A 58 -0.77 1.53 5.75
CA THR A 58 0.02 0.37 6.16
C THR A 58 -0.12 -0.74 5.12
N LEU A 59 1.01 -1.33 4.74
CA LEU A 59 1.09 -2.61 4.05
C LEU A 59 1.82 -3.59 4.97
N THR A 60 1.19 -4.74 5.24
CA THR A 60 1.80 -5.85 5.97
C THR A 60 1.82 -7.08 5.09
N VAL A 61 2.99 -7.72 4.96
CA VAL A 61 3.15 -9.00 4.26
C VAL A 61 3.85 -9.96 5.20
N GLU A 62 3.21 -11.09 5.47
CA GLU A 62 3.71 -12.14 6.35
C GLU A 62 3.76 -13.45 5.56
N VAL A 63 4.88 -14.14 5.65
CA VAL A 63 5.12 -15.38 4.91
C VAL A 63 5.74 -16.44 5.80
N ASP A 64 5.31 -17.68 5.56
CA ASP A 64 5.88 -18.92 6.08
C ASP A 64 6.13 -19.81 4.86
N VAL A 65 7.39 -20.04 4.53
CA VAL A 65 7.85 -20.76 3.34
C VAL A 65 8.97 -21.70 3.74
N ASP A 66 9.05 -22.87 3.10
CA ASP A 66 10.09 -23.86 3.38
C ASP A 66 11.44 -23.47 2.75
N VAL A 67 12.08 -22.46 3.34
CA VAL A 67 13.41 -21.96 2.96
C VAL A 67 14.33 -21.92 4.18
N PRO A 68 15.66 -22.00 4.00
CA PRO A 68 16.60 -21.90 5.11
C PRO A 68 16.50 -20.58 5.87
N ASP A 69 16.71 -20.63 7.18
CA ASP A 69 16.89 -19.42 7.99
C ASP A 69 18.02 -18.53 7.43
N GLY A 70 17.80 -17.22 7.44
CA GLY A 70 18.70 -16.23 6.86
C GLY A 70 18.45 -15.96 5.37
N THR A 71 17.55 -16.69 4.71
CA THR A 71 17.21 -16.45 3.31
C THR A 71 16.59 -15.06 3.12
N PRO A 72 17.14 -14.20 2.23
CA PRO A 72 16.50 -12.94 1.89
C PRO A 72 15.31 -13.19 0.95
N LEU A 73 14.18 -12.61 1.30
CA LEU A 73 12.96 -12.61 0.51
C LEU A 73 12.64 -11.19 0.06
N PHE A 74 12.17 -11.05 -1.17
CA PHE A 74 11.88 -9.77 -1.79
C PHE A 74 10.38 -9.67 -2.05
N VAL A 75 9.76 -8.61 -1.55
CA VAL A 75 8.33 -8.36 -1.69
C VAL A 75 8.14 -7.30 -2.77
N PHE A 76 7.22 -7.57 -3.68
CA PHE A 76 6.81 -6.67 -4.74
C PHE A 76 5.31 -6.40 -4.67
N ALA A 77 4.93 -5.21 -5.07
CA ALA A 77 3.54 -4.80 -5.23
C ALA A 77 3.37 -4.11 -6.59
N ASN A 78 2.38 -4.50 -7.37
CA ASN A 78 2.10 -3.90 -8.69
C ASN A 78 3.30 -3.87 -9.67
N GLY A 79 4.31 -4.75 -9.51
CA GLY A 79 5.52 -4.73 -10.33
C GLY A 79 6.73 -4.09 -9.68
N GLU A 80 6.52 -3.30 -8.62
CA GLU A 80 7.56 -2.47 -8.00
C GLU A 80 8.07 -3.10 -6.69
N PRO A 81 9.37 -2.93 -6.36
CA PRO A 81 9.94 -3.45 -5.13
C PRO A 81 9.36 -2.72 -3.92
N ALA A 82 8.68 -3.45 -3.05
CA ALA A 82 8.14 -2.93 -1.79
C ALA A 82 9.18 -2.98 -0.68
N GLY A 83 9.95 -4.07 -0.59
CA GLY A 83 10.96 -4.22 0.45
C GLY A 83 11.62 -5.60 0.46
N MET A 84 12.60 -5.75 1.34
CA MET A 84 13.31 -7.01 1.59
C MET A 84 13.09 -7.42 3.04
N ILE A 85 12.86 -8.71 3.27
CA ILE A 85 12.75 -9.33 4.59
C ILE A 85 13.68 -10.52 4.68
N THR A 86 14.14 -10.84 5.88
CA THR A 86 14.94 -12.05 6.12
C THR A 86 14.06 -13.09 6.78
N PHE A 87 14.05 -14.30 6.22
CA PHE A 87 13.35 -15.44 6.80
C PHE A 87 14.07 -15.94 8.04
N ILE A 88 13.39 -15.97 9.19
CA ILE A 88 13.98 -16.41 10.46
C ILE A 88 12.91 -17.17 11.26
N ALA A 89 13.28 -18.34 11.76
CA ALA A 89 12.47 -19.13 12.69
C ALA A 89 11.06 -19.45 12.13
N GLY A 90 10.98 -19.78 10.84
CA GLY A 90 9.73 -20.22 10.19
C GLY A 90 8.80 -19.09 9.76
N SER A 91 9.22 -17.81 9.84
CA SER A 91 8.40 -16.72 9.30
C SER A 91 9.24 -15.51 8.86
N ALA A 92 8.65 -14.69 8.01
CA ALA A 92 9.16 -13.34 7.72
C ALA A 92 8.00 -12.36 7.60
N THR A 93 8.18 -11.17 8.16
CA THR A 93 7.17 -10.10 8.11
C THR A 93 7.77 -8.81 7.60
N LEU A 94 7.15 -8.25 6.56
CA LEU A 94 7.35 -6.89 6.09
C LEU A 94 6.21 -6.02 6.60
N GLU A 95 6.52 -4.94 7.29
CA GLU A 95 5.55 -3.90 7.63
C GLU A 95 6.06 -2.56 7.14
N LEU A 96 5.28 -1.91 6.27
CA LEU A 96 5.56 -0.59 5.73
C LEU A 96 4.42 0.33 6.12
N SER A 97 4.75 1.49 6.66
CA SER A 97 3.76 2.50 6.99
C SER A 97 4.30 3.90 6.76
N ASN A 98 3.42 4.81 6.37
CA ASN A 98 3.73 6.24 6.34
C ASN A 98 3.57 6.94 7.71
N ALA A 99 3.41 6.17 8.80
CA ALA A 99 3.35 6.71 10.15
C ALA A 99 4.61 7.51 10.50
N ASN A 100 4.47 8.51 11.38
CA ASN A 100 5.56 9.37 11.84
C ASN A 100 6.31 10.13 10.73
N GLY A 101 5.68 10.34 9.57
CA GLY A 101 6.28 11.06 8.45
C GLY A 101 7.24 10.22 7.59
N ALA A 102 7.28 8.90 7.78
CA ALA A 102 7.95 8.01 6.85
C ALA A 102 7.23 8.04 5.49
N GLY A 103 8.00 8.02 4.41
CA GLY A 103 7.43 7.81 3.07
C GLY A 103 7.23 6.33 2.82
N LEU A 104 6.14 5.96 2.14
CA LEU A 104 6.06 4.64 1.54
C LEU A 104 6.96 4.59 0.30
N PRO A 105 7.56 3.42 -0.02
CA PRO A 105 8.20 3.17 -1.31
C PRO A 105 7.32 3.57 -2.50
N SER A 106 7.96 3.91 -3.62
CA SER A 106 7.26 4.26 -4.86
C SER A 106 6.32 3.14 -5.30
N GLY A 107 5.09 3.50 -5.67
CA GLY A 107 4.07 2.55 -6.11
C GLY A 107 3.22 1.96 -4.97
N LEU A 108 3.54 2.25 -3.71
CA LEU A 108 2.74 1.82 -2.56
C LEU A 108 1.81 2.90 -2.00
N ASP A 109 1.95 4.15 -2.43
CA ASP A 109 1.05 5.26 -2.06
C ASP A 109 0.16 5.64 -3.27
N PRO A 110 -1.17 5.45 -3.19
CA PRO A 110 -1.93 4.93 -2.05
C PRO A 110 -1.95 3.39 -1.96
N VAL A 111 -1.93 2.84 -0.74
CA VAL A 111 -1.94 1.38 -0.51
C VAL A 111 -3.23 0.73 -0.99
N CYS A 112 -4.31 1.49 -1.07
CA CYS A 112 -5.61 1.05 -1.57
C CYS A 112 -5.64 0.78 -3.08
N SER A 113 -4.58 1.15 -3.82
CA SER A 113 -4.44 0.85 -5.25
C SER A 113 -3.52 -0.34 -5.51
N ILE A 114 -3.06 -1.02 -4.46
CA ILE A 114 -2.26 -2.25 -4.59
C ILE A 114 -3.19 -3.38 -5.01
N GLY A 115 -2.86 -4.04 -6.13
CA GLY A 115 -3.53 -5.25 -6.61
C GLY A 115 -2.66 -6.48 -6.34
N PRO A 116 -1.81 -6.89 -7.28
CA PRO A 116 -0.97 -8.07 -7.08
C PRO A 116 0.18 -7.84 -6.10
N ILE A 117 0.41 -8.86 -5.27
CA ILE A 117 1.58 -9.03 -4.41
C ILE A 117 2.29 -10.31 -4.82
N TRP A 118 3.62 -10.28 -4.88
CA TRP A 118 4.42 -11.49 -4.95
C TRP A 118 5.69 -11.39 -4.11
N VAL A 119 6.15 -12.54 -3.67
CA VAL A 119 7.35 -12.71 -2.85
C VAL A 119 8.29 -13.63 -3.59
N THR A 120 9.54 -13.19 -3.76
CA THR A 120 10.58 -13.96 -4.44
C THR A 120 11.77 -14.25 -3.54
N ASP A 121 12.57 -15.23 -3.92
CA ASP A 121 13.94 -15.39 -3.42
C ASP A 121 14.91 -14.45 -4.15
N ALA A 122 16.21 -14.60 -3.87
CA ALA A 122 17.29 -13.84 -4.49
C ALA A 122 17.54 -14.17 -5.97
N ASP A 123 17.11 -15.34 -6.42
CA ASP A 123 17.23 -15.77 -7.83
C ASP A 123 16.05 -15.24 -8.67
N GLY A 124 15.06 -14.61 -8.03
CA GLY A 124 13.87 -14.08 -8.68
C GLY A 124 12.76 -15.13 -8.86
N THR A 125 12.88 -16.28 -8.21
CA THR A 125 11.84 -17.32 -8.22
C THR A 125 10.67 -16.85 -7.38
N THR A 126 9.47 -16.81 -7.95
CA THR A 126 8.26 -16.50 -7.18
C THR A 126 7.92 -17.64 -6.23
N LEU A 127 8.00 -17.37 -4.92
CA LEU A 127 7.65 -18.32 -3.87
C LEU A 127 6.16 -18.23 -3.54
N LEU A 128 5.62 -17.02 -3.42
CA LEU A 128 4.21 -16.80 -3.09
C LEU A 128 3.65 -15.64 -3.91
N ALA A 129 2.38 -15.73 -4.30
CA ALA A 129 1.67 -14.68 -4.99
C ALA A 129 0.19 -14.61 -4.57
N GLY A 130 -0.41 -13.44 -4.74
CA GLY A 130 -1.83 -13.20 -4.51
C GLY A 130 -2.25 -11.84 -5.08
N THR A 131 -3.54 -11.54 -5.04
CA THR A 131 -4.10 -10.26 -5.51
C THR A 131 -5.26 -9.87 -4.62
N PHE A 132 -5.28 -8.59 -4.19
CA PHE A 132 -6.38 -7.95 -3.47
C PHE A 132 -7.66 -7.96 -4.33
#